data_AF-A0A4Y8V905-F1
#
_entry.id   AF-A0A4Y8V905-F1
#
_cell.length_a   1.000
_cell.length_b   1.000
_cell.length_c   1.000
_cell.angle_alpha   90.00
_cell.angle_beta   90.00
_cell.angle_gamma   90.00
#
_symmetry.space_group_name_H-M   'P 1'
#
loop_
_entity.id
_entity.type
_entity.pdbx_description
1 polymer ?
#
loop_
_entity_poly.entity_id
_entity_poly.type
_entity_poly.pdbx_seq_one_letter_code
_entity_poly.pdbx_strand_id
1 'polypeptide(L)'
;MKVYLFISKEKKLLKMYEPYTEAMSQKLDITDKLTDADVVLILGAWTMQGAQLARKSRKMGIPYIVCPLGDVSERNCKNPWLKRSLQTACYQKSMYSKADLLIATTPLEKNYLEKLAWNQHVSLIRYFGYSHLTSVASMMEDWGEADTLTFDEFERRKAEAIAQLTQDAIISQVLQVKSRMPHKNIPQKYLDDLHTLLYADDYDEDAIKEELGKLKLSNYAASVFQAMTEKTGLTEGFMPIPAKEGRKSREILKYVK
;
A
#
# COMPACT_ATOMS: atom_id res chain seq x y z
N MET A 1 3.18 1.24 12.73
CA MET A 1 2.99 1.12 11.27
C MET A 1 4.37 0.92 10.66
N LYS A 2 4.54 -0.18 9.95
CA LYS A 2 5.84 -0.60 9.40
C LYS A 2 6.07 0.02 8.04
N VAL A 3 7.26 0.59 7.84
CA VAL A 3 7.62 1.28 6.59
C VAL A 3 8.71 0.52 5.86
N TYR A 4 8.52 0.26 4.57
CA TYR A 4 9.59 -0.22 3.70
C TYR A 4 10.29 0.99 3.07
N LEU A 5 11.51 1.30 3.54
CA LEU A 5 12.28 2.45 3.07
C LEU A 5 13.22 2.07 1.92
N PHE A 6 13.00 2.67 0.75
CA PHE A 6 13.92 2.61 -0.38
C PHE A 6 14.59 3.97 -0.59
N ILE A 7 15.91 3.98 -0.71
CA ILE A 7 16.70 5.17 -1.00
C ILE A 7 17.53 4.91 -2.24
N SER A 8 17.43 5.80 -3.24
CA SER A 8 18.22 5.69 -4.45
C SER A 8 19.72 5.70 -4.14
N LYS A 9 20.51 4.93 -4.90
CA LYS A 9 21.97 4.88 -4.75
C LYS A 9 22.60 6.26 -4.86
N GLU A 10 22.11 7.07 -5.82
CA GLU A 10 22.59 8.44 -6.04
C GLU A 10 22.36 9.31 -4.79
N LYS A 11 21.21 9.18 -4.10
CA LYS A 11 20.93 9.94 -2.88
C LYS A 11 21.75 9.48 -1.69
N LYS A 12 21.99 8.17 -1.54
CA LYS A 12 22.85 7.65 -0.47
C LYS A 12 24.29 8.20 -0.53
N LEU A 13 24.79 8.56 -1.71
CA LEU A 13 26.14 9.09 -1.89
C LEU A 13 26.27 10.59 -1.53
N LEU A 14 25.14 11.30 -1.45
CA LEU A 14 25.13 12.73 -1.20
C LEU A 14 25.06 13.01 0.31
N LYS A 15 26.19 13.43 0.90
CA LYS A 15 26.32 13.77 2.32
C LYS A 15 25.26 14.73 2.84
N MET A 16 24.75 15.62 1.97
CA MET A 16 23.69 16.57 2.33
C MET A 16 22.37 15.91 2.77
N TYR A 17 22.10 14.66 2.36
CA TYR A 17 20.90 13.90 2.73
C TYR A 17 21.16 12.86 3.81
N GLU A 18 22.42 12.65 4.23
CA GLU A 18 22.77 11.67 5.25
C GLU A 18 21.99 11.93 6.56
N PRO A 19 21.96 13.16 7.12
CA PRO A 19 21.17 13.45 8.33
C PRO A 19 19.67 13.20 8.16
N TYR A 20 19.14 13.45 6.96
CA TYR A 20 17.75 13.19 6.63
C TYR A 20 17.45 11.69 6.67
N THR A 21 18.27 10.91 5.97
CA THR A 21 18.07 9.46 5.85
C THR A 21 18.30 8.75 7.18
N GLU A 22 19.21 9.25 8.02
CA GLU A 22 19.42 8.76 9.38
C GLU A 22 18.22 9.05 10.28
N ALA A 23 17.69 10.28 10.27
CA ALA A 23 16.51 10.63 11.04
C ALA A 23 15.30 9.77 10.66
N MET A 24 15.08 9.55 9.37
CA MET A 24 14.04 8.65 8.86
C MET A 24 14.26 7.21 9.32
N SER A 25 15.51 6.74 9.28
CA SER A 25 15.84 5.35 9.65
C SER A 25 15.74 5.07 11.14
N GLN A 26 15.96 6.08 11.99
CA GLN A 26 15.87 5.95 13.44
C GLN A 26 14.44 6.07 13.97
N LYS A 27 13.62 6.92 13.36
CA LYS A 27 12.27 7.22 13.88
C LYS A 27 11.16 6.39 13.27
N LEU A 28 11.33 5.87 12.05
CA LEU A 28 10.34 4.99 11.42
C LEU A 28 10.60 3.54 11.82
N ASP A 29 9.53 2.78 11.99
CA ASP A 29 9.60 1.32 12.18
C ASP A 29 9.89 0.65 10.83
N ILE A 30 11.18 0.56 10.47
CA ILE A 30 11.62 0.04 9.17
C ILE A 30 11.55 -1.49 9.14
N THR A 31 10.98 -2.02 8.06
CA THR A 31 11.01 -3.46 7.75
C THR A 31 11.86 -3.76 6.52
N ASP A 32 12.63 -4.85 6.59
CA ASP A 32 13.41 -5.39 5.47
C ASP A 32 12.55 -6.13 4.44
N LYS A 33 11.33 -6.55 4.84
CA LYS A 33 10.43 -7.35 4.00
C LYS A 33 9.25 -6.52 3.55
N LEU A 34 9.10 -6.42 2.24
CA LEU A 34 7.97 -5.72 1.63
C LEU A 34 6.60 -6.30 2.03
N THR A 35 6.51 -7.58 2.37
CA THR A 35 5.26 -8.24 2.83
C THR A 35 4.84 -7.85 4.24
N ASP A 36 5.74 -7.23 5.00
CA ASP A 36 5.50 -6.83 6.38
C ASP A 36 5.30 -5.32 6.48
N ALA A 37 5.26 -4.62 5.34
CA ALA A 37 5.18 -3.17 5.26
C ALA A 37 3.74 -2.71 5.09
N ASP A 38 3.36 -1.70 5.85
CA ASP A 38 2.07 -1.01 5.74
C ASP A 38 2.14 0.07 4.65
N VAL A 39 3.28 0.75 4.55
CA VAL A 39 3.55 1.80 3.55
C VAL A 39 4.94 1.60 2.95
N VAL A 40 5.10 1.91 1.67
CA VAL A 40 6.41 1.94 1.00
C VAL A 40 6.85 3.37 0.76
N LEU A 41 8.02 3.74 1.27
CA LEU A 41 8.60 5.05 1.06
C LEU A 41 9.76 4.97 0.06
N ILE A 42 9.69 5.76 -1.01
CA ILE A 42 10.70 5.83 -2.07
C ILE A 42 11.35 7.22 -2.05
N LEU A 43 12.61 7.27 -1.62
CA LEU A 43 13.45 8.47 -1.60
C LEU A 43 14.33 8.54 -2.86
N GLY A 44 14.22 9.67 -3.56
CA GLY A 44 14.90 9.97 -4.80
C GLY A 44 14.08 9.66 -6.06
N ALA A 45 14.59 10.10 -7.20
CA ALA A 45 13.95 9.93 -8.50
C ALA A 45 14.88 9.20 -9.48
N TRP A 46 14.40 9.03 -10.71
CA TRP A 46 15.17 8.52 -11.85
C TRP A 46 15.78 7.12 -11.68
N THR A 47 15.22 6.28 -10.81
CA THR A 47 15.68 4.90 -10.64
C THR A 47 14.68 3.87 -11.15
N MET A 48 15.14 2.96 -12.02
CA MET A 48 14.33 1.82 -12.46
C MET A 48 13.95 0.91 -11.28
N GLN A 49 14.85 0.75 -10.30
CA GLN A 49 14.59 -0.03 -9.09
C GLN A 49 13.44 0.56 -8.26
N GLY A 50 13.42 1.88 -8.06
CA GLY A 50 12.31 2.56 -7.38
C GLY A 50 10.99 2.38 -8.13
N ALA A 51 10.99 2.49 -9.46
CA ALA A 51 9.79 2.28 -10.25
C ALA A 51 9.29 0.82 -10.25
N GLN A 52 10.20 -0.15 -10.27
CA GLN A 52 9.87 -1.57 -10.13
C GLN A 52 9.28 -1.85 -8.74
N LEU A 53 9.84 -1.24 -7.69
CA LEU A 53 9.33 -1.33 -6.33
C LEU A 53 7.93 -0.73 -6.21
N ALA A 54 7.69 0.48 -6.73
CA ALA A 54 6.38 1.12 -6.79
C ALA A 54 5.33 0.28 -7.54
N ARG A 55 5.74 -0.36 -8.65
CA ARG A 55 4.86 -1.27 -9.38
C ARG A 55 4.55 -2.52 -8.56
N LYS A 56 5.53 -3.03 -7.80
CA LYS A 56 5.38 -4.21 -6.95
C LYS A 56 4.50 -3.91 -5.73
N SER A 57 4.71 -2.80 -5.03
CA SER A 57 3.89 -2.37 -3.88
C SER A 57 2.42 -2.23 -4.28
N ARG A 58 2.15 -1.54 -5.40
CA ARG A 58 0.79 -1.41 -5.94
C ARG A 58 0.15 -2.75 -6.28
N LYS A 59 0.91 -3.68 -6.88
CA LYS A 59 0.41 -5.05 -7.15
C LYS A 59 0.12 -5.83 -5.86
N MET A 60 0.86 -5.55 -4.80
CA MET A 60 0.67 -6.15 -3.48
C MET A 60 -0.44 -5.49 -2.66
N GLY A 61 -1.02 -4.37 -3.14
CA GLY A 61 -2.01 -3.61 -2.39
C GLY A 61 -1.40 -2.88 -1.20
N ILE A 62 -0.17 -2.37 -1.37
CA ILE A 62 0.52 -1.55 -0.37
C ILE A 62 0.65 -0.13 -0.94
N PRO A 63 0.15 0.89 -0.23
CA PRO A 63 0.31 2.27 -0.65
C PRO A 63 1.79 2.67 -0.68
N TYR A 64 2.13 3.61 -1.55
CA TYR A 64 3.50 4.12 -1.60
C TYR A 64 3.59 5.63 -1.79
N ILE A 65 4.62 6.16 -1.15
CA ILE A 65 4.94 7.57 -1.08
C ILE A 65 6.26 7.79 -1.81
N VAL A 66 6.33 8.87 -2.58
CA VAL A 66 7.55 9.24 -3.31
C VAL A 66 8.02 10.62 -2.86
N CYS A 67 9.27 10.69 -2.42
CA CYS A 67 9.94 11.95 -2.12
C CYS A 67 11.14 12.14 -3.07
N PRO A 68 11.08 13.06 -4.05
CA PRO A 68 12.13 13.20 -5.06
C PRO A 68 13.43 13.77 -4.49
N LEU A 69 13.38 14.48 -3.36
CA LEU A 69 14.52 15.16 -2.76
C LEU A 69 15.21 16.10 -3.77
N GLY A 70 14.46 16.88 -4.53
CA GLY A 70 14.97 17.84 -5.53
C GLY A 70 15.41 17.23 -6.87
N ASP A 71 15.32 15.91 -7.05
CA ASP A 71 15.69 15.27 -8.31
C ASP A 71 14.74 15.60 -9.46
N VAL A 72 13.48 15.89 -9.14
CA VAL A 72 12.46 16.33 -10.09
C VAL A 72 12.36 17.85 -9.98
N SER A 73 13.43 18.52 -10.43
CA SER A 73 13.46 19.98 -10.60
C SER A 73 13.56 20.30 -12.09
N GLU A 74 13.20 21.53 -12.48
CA GLU A 74 13.24 21.94 -13.89
C GLU A 74 14.60 21.69 -14.54
N ARG A 75 15.68 22.00 -13.81
CA ARG A 75 17.05 21.75 -14.27
C ARG A 75 17.34 20.27 -14.45
N ASN A 76 17.00 19.44 -13.46
CA ASN A 76 17.34 18.02 -13.46
C ASN A 76 16.50 17.20 -14.45
N CYS A 77 15.27 17.64 -14.75
CA CYS A 77 14.44 17.07 -15.81
C CYS A 77 14.98 17.38 -17.21
N LYS A 78 15.63 18.54 -17.39
CA LYS A 78 16.17 18.98 -18.69
C LYS A 78 17.64 18.62 -18.91
N ASN A 79 18.35 18.11 -17.90
CA ASN A 79 19.77 17.79 -18.01
C ASN A 79 20.13 16.42 -17.40
N PRO A 80 20.56 15.42 -18.22
CA PRO A 80 20.61 15.41 -19.69
C PRO A 80 19.24 15.14 -20.31
N TRP A 81 18.76 16.03 -21.19
CA TRP A 81 17.38 16.01 -21.70
C TRP A 81 16.96 14.67 -22.33
N LEU A 82 17.76 14.12 -23.25
CA LEU A 82 17.42 12.88 -23.96
C LEU A 82 17.21 11.71 -22.98
N LYS A 83 18.15 11.51 -22.06
CA LYS A 83 18.08 10.44 -21.05
C LYS A 83 16.86 10.63 -20.15
N ARG A 84 16.62 11.85 -19.67
CA ARG A 84 15.51 12.16 -18.74
C ARG A 84 14.14 12.05 -19.41
N SER A 85 14.03 12.45 -20.68
CA SER A 85 12.81 12.27 -21.47
C SER A 85 12.45 10.79 -21.62
N LEU A 86 13.43 9.95 -21.99
CA LEU A 86 13.24 8.50 -22.07
C LEU A 86 12.84 7.90 -20.71
N GLN A 87 13.56 8.22 -19.64
CA GLN A 87 13.22 7.73 -18.29
C GLN A 87 11.82 8.19 -17.85
N THR A 88 11.43 9.42 -18.22
CA THR A 88 10.11 9.98 -17.94
C THR A 88 9.02 9.17 -18.59
N ALA A 89 9.15 8.90 -19.89
CA ALA A 89 8.20 8.12 -20.66
C ALA A 89 8.17 6.64 -20.21
N CYS A 90 9.32 6.04 -19.92
CA CYS A 90 9.41 4.63 -19.58
C CYS A 90 8.87 4.28 -18.20
N TYR A 91 9.18 5.07 -17.17
CA TYR A 91 8.81 4.70 -15.80
C TYR A 91 8.52 5.87 -14.85
N GLN A 92 9.20 7.02 -14.97
CA GLN A 92 9.11 8.07 -13.95
C GLN A 92 7.68 8.63 -13.84
N LYS A 93 7.06 8.97 -14.98
CA LYS A 93 5.72 9.56 -15.00
C LYS A 93 4.70 8.59 -14.41
N SER A 94 4.72 7.31 -14.82
CA SER A 94 3.80 6.32 -14.28
C SER A 94 4.04 6.00 -12.80
N MET A 95 5.28 6.11 -12.31
CA MET A 95 5.59 5.91 -10.88
C MET A 95 5.02 7.07 -10.06
N TYR A 96 5.16 8.30 -10.53
CA TYR A 96 4.66 9.48 -9.81
C TYR A 96 3.14 9.59 -9.88
N SER A 97 2.57 9.32 -11.06
CA SER A 97 1.12 9.46 -11.28
C SER A 97 0.27 8.43 -10.56
N LYS A 98 0.88 7.34 -10.09
CA LYS A 98 0.20 6.27 -9.35
C LYS A 98 0.59 6.25 -7.88
N ALA A 99 1.42 7.18 -7.42
CA ALA A 99 1.78 7.29 -6.01
C ALA A 99 0.55 7.74 -5.21
N ASP A 100 0.43 7.26 -3.98
CA ASP A 100 -0.66 7.69 -3.10
C ASP A 100 -0.40 9.11 -2.58
N LEU A 101 0.89 9.45 -2.37
CA LEU A 101 1.33 10.77 -2.00
C LEU A 101 2.71 11.11 -2.60
N LEU A 102 2.86 12.34 -3.09
CA LEU A 102 4.16 12.93 -3.40
C LEU A 102 4.57 13.91 -2.29
N ILE A 103 5.79 13.78 -1.79
CA ILE A 103 6.33 14.68 -0.76
C ILE A 103 7.43 15.54 -1.34
N ALA A 104 7.20 16.84 -1.36
CA ALA A 104 8.19 17.85 -1.65
C ALA A 104 8.91 18.27 -0.36
N THR A 105 10.21 18.52 -0.46
CA THR A 105 11.04 18.99 0.67
C THR A 105 11.20 20.50 0.74
N THR A 106 10.86 21.20 -0.36
CA THR A 106 10.93 22.66 -0.45
C THR A 106 9.68 23.20 -1.14
N PRO A 107 9.26 24.44 -0.85
CA PRO A 107 8.15 25.08 -1.57
C PRO A 107 8.37 25.15 -3.08
N LEU A 108 9.63 25.35 -3.52
CA LEU A 108 9.98 25.37 -4.93
C LEU A 108 9.73 24.01 -5.59
N GLU A 109 10.13 22.91 -4.93
CA GLU A 109 9.87 21.55 -5.40
C GLU A 109 8.37 21.27 -5.45
N LYS A 110 7.61 21.68 -4.42
CA LYS A 110 6.14 21.52 -4.39
C LYS A 110 5.49 22.20 -5.59
N ASN A 111 5.77 23.48 -5.79
CA ASN A 111 5.24 24.26 -6.90
C ASN A 111 5.58 23.63 -8.25
N TYR A 112 6.76 23.02 -8.38
CA TYR A 112 7.16 22.35 -9.62
C TYR A 112 6.42 21.02 -9.84
N LEU A 113 6.26 20.19 -8.80
CA LEU A 113 5.49 18.95 -8.88
C LEU A 113 4.01 19.21 -9.22
N GLU A 114 3.42 20.25 -8.63
CA GLU A 114 2.06 20.68 -8.94
C GLU A 114 1.94 21.16 -10.40
N LYS A 115 2.91 21.96 -10.89
CA LYS A 115 2.96 22.38 -12.30
C LYS A 115 3.12 21.22 -13.28
N LEU A 116 3.85 20.16 -12.90
CA LEU A 116 3.97 18.97 -13.73
C LEU A 116 2.65 18.20 -13.86
N ALA A 117 1.74 18.37 -12.89
CA ALA A 117 0.43 17.73 -12.84
C ALA A 117 0.48 16.20 -13.06
N TRP A 118 1.57 15.56 -12.64
CA TRP A 118 1.67 14.09 -12.70
C TRP A 118 0.78 13.43 -11.65
N ASN A 119 0.61 14.08 -10.49
CA ASN A 119 -0.24 13.63 -9.38
C ASN A 119 -0.90 14.85 -8.73
N GLN A 120 -2.12 14.68 -8.22
CA GLN A 120 -2.86 15.72 -7.52
C GLN A 120 -2.52 15.78 -6.02
N HIS A 121 -2.02 14.68 -5.44
CA HIS A 121 -1.69 14.61 -4.02
C HIS A 121 -0.21 14.96 -3.81
N VAL A 122 0.05 16.24 -3.52
CA VAL A 122 1.40 16.76 -3.24
C VAL A 122 1.41 17.48 -1.90
N SER A 123 2.20 16.96 -0.96
CA SER A 123 2.40 17.56 0.36
C SER A 123 3.81 18.15 0.50
N LEU A 124 3.95 19.16 1.35
CA LEU A 124 5.24 19.76 1.70
C LEU A 124 5.66 19.27 3.09
N ILE A 125 6.79 18.57 3.17
CA ILE A 125 7.44 18.27 4.45
C ILE A 125 8.83 18.87 4.38
N ARG A 126 9.08 19.92 5.16
CA ARG A 126 10.32 20.70 5.02
C ARG A 126 11.52 19.89 5.48
N TYR A 127 12.59 19.89 4.68
CA TYR A 127 13.85 19.33 5.15
C TYR A 127 14.53 20.28 6.16
N PHE A 128 14.78 19.79 7.37
CA PHE A 128 15.52 20.53 8.42
C PHE A 128 16.92 20.94 7.98
N GLY A 129 17.59 20.17 7.12
CA GLY A 129 18.94 20.48 6.64
C GLY A 129 19.00 21.64 5.64
N TYR A 130 17.88 22.00 5.00
CA TYR A 130 17.81 23.16 4.08
C TYR A 130 17.20 24.40 4.69
N SER A 131 16.38 24.21 5.70
CA SER A 131 15.65 25.32 6.30
C SER A 131 15.88 25.30 7.79
N HIS A 132 16.45 26.38 8.33
CA HIS A 132 16.42 26.68 9.76
C HIS A 132 14.98 26.94 10.28
N LEU A 133 13.97 26.69 9.44
CA LEU A 133 12.55 26.92 9.69
C LEU A 133 11.87 25.70 10.32
N THR A 134 12.53 24.53 10.35
CA THR A 134 11.99 23.33 10.99
C THR A 134 13.06 22.59 11.77
N SER A 135 12.63 21.80 12.74
CA SER A 135 13.47 20.91 13.53
C SER A 135 13.33 19.47 13.04
N VAL A 136 14.28 18.61 13.42
CA VAL A 136 14.17 17.16 13.17
C VAL A 136 12.88 16.59 13.79
N ALA A 137 12.48 17.08 14.96
CA ALA A 137 11.27 16.60 15.64
C ALA A 137 10.01 16.91 14.82
N SER A 138 9.83 18.17 14.41
CA SER A 138 8.66 18.60 13.64
C SER A 138 8.61 17.93 12.26
N MET A 139 9.74 17.83 11.55
CA MET A 139 9.78 17.12 10.26
C MET A 139 9.32 15.66 10.40
N MET A 140 9.71 14.98 11.48
CA MET A 140 9.33 13.58 11.70
C MET A 140 7.87 13.42 12.15
N GLU A 141 7.31 14.42 12.82
CA GLU A 141 5.88 14.48 13.12
C GLU A 141 5.07 14.60 11.83
N ASP A 142 5.45 15.53 10.94
CA ASP A 142 4.84 15.68 9.62
C ASP A 142 4.91 14.37 8.80
N TRP A 143 6.03 13.63 8.89
CA TRP A 143 6.17 12.32 8.24
C TRP A 143 5.24 11.27 8.83
N GLY A 144 5.13 11.20 10.16
CA GLY A 144 4.22 10.27 10.83
C GLY A 144 2.75 10.54 10.48
N GLU A 145 2.36 11.82 10.40
CA GLU A 145 1.03 12.22 9.95
C GLU A 145 0.81 11.84 8.48
N ALA A 146 1.75 12.17 7.60
CA ALA A 146 1.65 11.87 6.17
C ALA A 146 1.54 10.37 5.88
N ASP A 147 2.32 9.55 6.56
CA ASP A 147 2.26 8.09 6.39
C ASP A 147 0.92 7.53 6.88
N THR A 148 0.43 7.99 8.05
CA THR A 148 -0.84 7.55 8.64
C THR A 148 -2.01 7.94 7.74
N LEU A 149 -2.08 9.20 7.32
CA LEU A 149 -3.12 9.68 6.39
C LEU A 149 -3.11 8.91 5.07
N THR A 150 -1.92 8.64 4.53
CA THR A 150 -1.78 7.88 3.28
C THR A 150 -2.31 6.45 3.43
N PHE A 151 -2.00 5.80 4.56
CA PHE A 151 -2.47 4.46 4.86
C PHE A 151 -3.99 4.42 5.05
N ASP A 152 -4.53 5.32 5.87
CA ASP A 152 -5.96 5.37 6.18
C ASP A 152 -6.79 5.67 4.93
N GLU A 153 -6.37 6.62 4.11
CA GLU A 153 -7.03 6.94 2.85
C GLU A 153 -6.95 5.79 1.84
N PHE A 154 -5.87 5.01 1.86
CA PHE A 154 -5.76 3.81 1.04
C PHE A 154 -6.73 2.71 1.49
N GLU A 155 -6.80 2.42 2.79
CA GLU A 155 -7.74 1.42 3.32
C GLU A 155 -9.20 1.89 3.16
N ARG A 156 -9.50 3.19 3.30
CA ARG A 156 -10.82 3.76 3.04
C ARG A 156 -11.27 3.52 1.60
N ARG A 157 -10.45 3.89 0.61
CA ARG A 157 -10.77 3.68 -0.82
C ARG A 157 -10.99 2.20 -1.16
N LYS A 158 -10.22 1.31 -0.52
CA LYS A 158 -10.35 -0.13 -0.68
C LYS A 158 -11.64 -0.66 -0.06
N ALA A 159 -12.03 -0.18 1.12
CA ALA A 159 -13.31 -0.50 1.74
C ALA A 159 -14.49 0.00 0.91
N GLU A 160 -14.42 1.24 0.39
CA GLU A 160 -15.43 1.80 -0.50
C GLU A 160 -15.59 1.00 -1.79
N ALA A 161 -14.49 0.56 -2.39
CA ALA A 161 -14.52 -0.30 -3.58
C ALA A 161 -15.19 -1.66 -3.30
N ILE A 162 -15.07 -2.20 -2.08
CA ILE A 162 -15.76 -3.42 -1.67
C ILE A 162 -17.26 -3.14 -1.44
N ALA A 163 -17.59 -2.05 -0.75
CA ALA A 163 -18.97 -1.64 -0.50
C ALA A 163 -19.77 -1.33 -1.78
N GLN A 164 -19.10 -0.95 -2.87
CA GLN A 164 -19.71 -0.80 -4.19
C GLN A 164 -20.09 -2.15 -4.84
N LEU A 165 -19.45 -3.25 -4.43
CA LEU A 165 -19.70 -4.58 -4.99
C LEU A 165 -20.82 -5.32 -4.27
N THR A 166 -20.92 -5.13 -2.95
CA THR A 166 -21.86 -5.85 -2.09
C THR A 166 -22.17 -5.03 -0.84
N GLN A 167 -23.38 -5.20 -0.31
CA GLN A 167 -23.78 -4.69 1.00
C GLN A 167 -23.76 -5.79 2.07
N ASP A 168 -23.55 -7.05 1.66
CA ASP A 168 -23.52 -8.19 2.57
C ASP A 168 -22.17 -8.23 3.32
N ALA A 169 -22.25 -8.38 4.65
CA ALA A 169 -21.08 -8.35 5.51
C ALA A 169 -20.15 -9.56 5.31
N ILE A 170 -20.72 -10.76 5.08
CA ILE A 170 -19.96 -12.00 4.86
C ILE A 170 -19.20 -11.91 3.54
N ILE A 171 -19.90 -11.50 2.46
CA ILE A 171 -19.28 -11.33 1.14
C ILE A 171 -18.24 -10.21 1.16
N SER A 172 -18.52 -9.10 1.84
CA SER A 172 -17.56 -8.02 2.06
C SER A 172 -16.29 -8.52 2.73
N GLN A 173 -16.42 -9.34 3.76
CA GLN A 173 -15.28 -9.89 4.49
C GLN A 173 -14.48 -10.89 3.64
N VAL A 174 -15.14 -11.74 2.84
CA VAL A 174 -14.46 -12.60 1.85
C VAL A 174 -13.68 -11.77 0.83
N LEU A 175 -14.25 -10.65 0.37
CA LEU A 175 -13.58 -9.70 -0.52
C LEU A 175 -12.39 -9.00 0.16
N GLN A 176 -12.49 -8.66 1.45
CA GLN A 176 -11.36 -8.12 2.21
C GLN A 176 -10.20 -9.12 2.28
N VAL A 177 -10.46 -10.39 2.61
CA VAL A 177 -9.44 -11.45 2.57
C VAL A 177 -8.83 -11.56 1.17
N LYS A 178 -9.65 -11.54 0.11
CA LYS A 178 -9.19 -11.56 -1.29
C LYS A 178 -8.29 -10.38 -1.63
N SER A 179 -8.65 -9.18 -1.20
CA SER A 179 -7.89 -7.96 -1.47
C SER A 179 -6.50 -7.98 -0.82
N ARG A 180 -6.34 -8.74 0.28
CA ARG A 180 -5.09 -8.87 1.02
C ARG A 180 -4.19 -10.02 0.53
N MET A 181 -4.70 -10.93 -0.30
CA MET A 181 -3.91 -12.01 -0.91
C MET A 181 -2.62 -11.55 -1.60
N PRO A 182 -2.62 -10.46 -2.41
CA PRO A 182 -1.39 -10.00 -3.05
C PRO A 182 -0.32 -9.50 -2.07
N HIS A 183 -0.74 -9.02 -0.89
CA HIS A 183 0.16 -8.60 0.19
C HIS A 183 0.94 -9.79 0.77
N LYS A 184 0.34 -10.99 0.73
CA LYS A 184 0.90 -12.23 1.34
C LYS A 184 1.05 -12.14 2.86
N ASN A 185 0.24 -11.30 3.47
CA ASN A 185 0.18 -11.08 4.91
C ASN A 185 -1.26 -10.71 5.27
N ILE A 186 -2.06 -11.74 5.52
CA ILE A 186 -3.47 -11.65 5.88
C ILE A 186 -3.54 -11.68 7.40
N PRO A 187 -4.02 -10.62 8.06
CA PRO A 187 -4.19 -10.64 9.51
C PRO A 187 -5.19 -11.73 9.92
N GLN A 188 -4.88 -12.52 10.94
CA GLN A 188 -5.80 -13.51 11.52
C GLN A 188 -7.17 -12.90 11.86
N LYS A 189 -7.19 -11.64 12.32
CA LYS A 189 -8.41 -10.86 12.57
C LYS A 189 -9.42 -10.93 11.42
N TYR A 190 -8.99 -10.97 10.15
CA TYR A 190 -9.92 -11.04 9.03
C TYR A 190 -10.71 -12.35 8.99
N LEU A 191 -10.10 -13.46 9.44
CA LEU A 191 -10.79 -14.74 9.57
C LEU A 191 -11.66 -14.76 10.82
N ASP A 192 -11.23 -14.16 11.92
CA ASP A 192 -11.99 -14.10 13.17
C ASP A 192 -13.26 -13.24 13.01
N ASP A 193 -13.17 -12.12 12.28
CA ASP A 193 -14.32 -11.28 11.93
C ASP A 193 -15.32 -12.08 11.06
N LEU A 194 -14.83 -12.83 10.05
CA LEU A 194 -15.67 -13.69 9.22
C LEU A 194 -16.30 -14.82 10.03
N HIS A 195 -15.56 -15.41 10.95
CA HIS A 195 -16.05 -16.44 11.85
C HIS A 195 -17.20 -15.91 12.72
N THR A 196 -17.05 -14.71 13.26
CA THR A 196 -18.10 -14.05 14.06
C THR A 196 -19.36 -13.80 13.23
N LEU A 197 -19.22 -13.37 11.98
CA LEU A 197 -20.34 -13.17 11.07
C LEU A 197 -21.08 -14.48 10.73
N LEU A 198 -20.34 -15.57 10.52
CA LEU A 198 -20.93 -16.89 10.21
C LEU A 198 -21.57 -17.58 11.42
N TYR A 199 -21.18 -17.18 12.64
CA TYR A 199 -21.82 -17.63 13.88
C TYR A 199 -23.06 -16.80 14.26
N ALA A 200 -23.36 -15.72 13.54
CA ALA A 200 -24.62 -15.02 13.72
C ALA A 200 -25.76 -15.87 13.15
N ASP A 201 -26.82 -16.09 13.95
CA ASP A 201 -27.86 -17.09 13.68
C ASP A 201 -28.81 -16.75 12.51
N ASP A 202 -28.66 -15.60 11.83
CA ASP A 202 -29.72 -15.00 11.00
C ASP A 202 -29.36 -14.66 9.55
N TYR A 203 -28.25 -15.17 9.01
CA TYR A 203 -27.90 -14.91 7.61
C TYR A 203 -28.60 -15.86 6.60
N ASP A 204 -28.92 -15.34 5.42
CA ASP A 204 -29.58 -16.10 4.34
C ASP A 204 -28.54 -16.80 3.45
N GLU A 205 -28.37 -18.11 3.65
CA GLU A 205 -27.42 -18.95 2.88
C GLU A 205 -27.66 -18.91 1.37
N ASP A 206 -28.93 -18.96 0.94
CA ASP A 206 -29.28 -19.01 -0.48
C ASP A 206 -28.99 -17.68 -1.16
N ALA A 207 -29.29 -16.55 -0.49
CA ALA A 207 -28.95 -15.22 -0.97
C ALA A 207 -27.43 -15.02 -1.12
N ILE A 208 -26.65 -15.42 -0.10
CA ILE A 208 -25.18 -15.34 -0.15
C ILE A 208 -24.62 -16.19 -1.29
N LYS A 209 -25.13 -17.42 -1.45
CA LYS A 209 -24.69 -18.32 -2.51
C LYS A 209 -24.99 -17.75 -3.90
N GLU A 210 -26.16 -17.15 -4.09
CA GLU A 210 -26.53 -16.49 -5.35
C GLU A 210 -25.60 -15.30 -5.65
N GLU A 211 -25.37 -14.44 -4.67
CA GLU A 211 -24.52 -13.25 -4.84
C GLU A 211 -23.05 -13.60 -5.05
N LEU A 212 -22.51 -14.58 -4.32
CA LEU A 212 -21.18 -15.15 -4.59
C LEU A 212 -21.07 -15.70 -6.01
N GLY A 213 -22.15 -16.29 -6.53
CA GLY A 213 -22.26 -16.74 -7.92
C GLY A 213 -22.17 -15.57 -8.91
N LYS A 214 -22.97 -14.52 -8.69
CA LYS A 214 -22.96 -13.29 -9.52
C LYS A 214 -21.58 -12.63 -9.56
N LEU A 215 -20.89 -12.55 -8.41
CA LEU A 215 -19.55 -11.99 -8.29
C LEU A 215 -18.43 -12.93 -8.74
N LYS A 216 -18.75 -14.17 -9.15
CA LYS A 216 -17.80 -15.24 -9.51
C LYS A 216 -16.79 -15.53 -8.38
N LEU A 217 -17.26 -15.47 -7.14
CA LEU A 217 -16.47 -15.66 -5.93
C LEU A 217 -16.66 -17.03 -5.28
N SER A 218 -17.65 -17.83 -5.67
CA SER A 218 -17.99 -19.09 -4.99
C SER A 218 -16.79 -20.01 -4.75
N ASN A 219 -15.96 -20.25 -5.79
CA ASN A 219 -14.74 -21.06 -5.64
C ASN A 219 -13.71 -20.46 -4.69
N TYR A 220 -13.63 -19.13 -4.64
CA TYR A 220 -12.72 -18.42 -3.75
C TYR A 220 -13.21 -18.46 -2.30
N ALA A 221 -14.50 -18.17 -2.08
CA ALA A 221 -15.15 -18.27 -0.78
C ALA A 221 -15.01 -19.68 -0.19
N ALA A 222 -15.26 -20.73 -0.97
CA ALA A 222 -15.02 -22.12 -0.53
C ALA A 222 -13.57 -22.39 -0.10
N SER A 223 -12.59 -21.75 -0.75
CA SER A 223 -11.18 -21.86 -0.37
C SER A 223 -10.86 -21.08 0.92
N VAL A 224 -11.55 -19.97 1.17
CA VAL A 224 -11.44 -19.20 2.42
C VAL A 224 -12.05 -20.00 3.57
N PHE A 225 -13.22 -20.59 3.37
CA PHE A 225 -13.88 -21.41 4.38
C PHE A 225 -13.06 -22.65 4.75
N GLN A 226 -12.43 -23.31 3.77
CA GLN A 226 -11.45 -24.37 4.09
C GLN A 226 -10.32 -23.87 5.00
N ALA A 227 -9.76 -22.69 4.70
CA ALA A 227 -8.71 -22.12 5.52
C ALA A 227 -9.20 -21.79 6.93
N MET A 228 -10.48 -21.40 7.09
CA MET A 228 -11.10 -21.19 8.40
C MET A 228 -11.29 -22.49 9.16
N THR A 229 -11.81 -23.55 8.54
CA THR A 229 -11.95 -24.87 9.19
C THR A 229 -10.63 -25.32 9.80
N GLU A 230 -9.52 -25.17 9.08
CA GLU A 230 -8.20 -25.57 9.56
C GLU A 230 -7.63 -24.63 10.65
N LYS A 231 -7.99 -23.34 10.67
CA LYS A 231 -7.43 -22.35 11.60
C LYS A 231 -8.26 -22.14 12.86
N THR A 232 -9.58 -22.07 12.73
CA THR A 232 -10.50 -21.75 13.81
C THR A 232 -11.31 -22.96 14.27
N GLY A 233 -11.30 -24.07 13.51
CA GLY A 233 -12.13 -25.24 13.79
C GLY A 233 -13.59 -25.10 13.38
N LEU A 234 -13.93 -24.09 12.55
CA LEU A 234 -15.30 -23.87 12.09
C LEU A 234 -15.82 -25.06 11.28
N THR A 235 -16.96 -25.61 11.68
CA THR A 235 -17.59 -26.76 11.01
C THR A 235 -18.46 -26.31 9.84
N GLU A 236 -18.64 -27.19 8.85
CA GLU A 236 -19.37 -26.87 7.61
C GLU A 236 -20.83 -26.45 7.84
N GLY A 237 -21.44 -26.82 8.98
CA GLY A 237 -22.82 -26.46 9.31
C GLY A 237 -23.06 -24.97 9.54
N PHE A 238 -22.01 -24.15 9.62
CA PHE A 238 -22.08 -22.69 9.72
C PHE A 238 -21.65 -21.99 8.43
N MET A 239 -21.51 -22.71 7.31
CA MET A 239 -20.97 -22.16 6.07
C MET A 239 -22.04 -22.09 4.96
N PRO A 240 -22.20 -20.95 4.27
CA PRO A 240 -23.20 -20.79 3.20
C PRO A 240 -22.92 -21.66 1.97
N ILE A 241 -21.67 -22.10 1.80
CA ILE A 241 -21.25 -23.04 0.75
C ILE A 241 -20.19 -23.98 1.31
N PRO A 242 -20.12 -25.22 0.80
CA PRO A 242 -19.17 -26.21 1.29
C PRO A 242 -17.72 -25.74 1.10
N ALA A 243 -16.88 -26.03 2.09
CA ALA A 243 -15.46 -25.79 2.04
C ALA A 243 -14.82 -26.61 0.90
N LYS A 244 -13.76 -26.06 0.30
CA LYS A 244 -13.05 -26.73 -0.79
C LYS A 244 -11.55 -26.68 -0.58
N GLU A 245 -10.99 -27.85 -0.28
CA GLU A 245 -9.55 -28.03 -0.26
C GLU A 245 -8.93 -27.86 -1.66
N GLY A 246 -7.79 -27.19 -1.69
CA GLY A 246 -7.03 -27.00 -2.91
C GLY A 246 -5.91 -25.98 -2.76
N ARG A 247 -5.22 -25.71 -3.86
CA ARG A 247 -4.05 -24.81 -3.86
C ARG A 247 -4.32 -23.44 -3.24
N LYS A 248 -5.48 -22.84 -3.52
CA LYS A 248 -5.83 -21.52 -2.98
C LYS A 248 -6.04 -21.53 -1.46
N SER A 249 -6.73 -22.53 -0.93
CA SER A 249 -6.92 -22.66 0.54
C SER A 249 -5.57 -22.77 1.27
N ARG A 250 -4.64 -23.58 0.75
CA ARG A 250 -3.27 -23.70 1.29
C ARG A 250 -2.46 -22.41 1.16
N GLU A 251 -2.64 -21.67 0.06
CA GLU A 251 -2.01 -20.35 -0.10
C GLU A 251 -2.56 -19.32 0.90
N ILE A 252 -3.87 -19.30 1.13
CA ILE A 252 -4.51 -18.45 2.15
C ILE A 252 -3.94 -18.78 3.53
N LEU A 253 -3.98 -20.06 3.93
CA LEU A 253 -3.44 -20.54 5.20
C LEU A 253 -1.99 -20.14 5.45
N LYS A 254 -1.15 -20.21 4.41
CA LYS A 254 0.26 -19.80 4.49
C LYS A 254 0.43 -18.31 4.73
N TYR A 255 -0.48 -17.48 4.22
CA TYR A 255 -0.38 -16.01 4.33
C TYR A 255 -1.10 -15.45 5.55
N VAL A 256 -1.91 -16.25 6.23
CA VAL A 256 -2.56 -15.88 7.50
C VAL A 256 -1.52 -15.86 8.61
N LYS A 257 -1.43 -14.72 9.31
CA LYS A 257 -0.52 -14.50 10.45
C LYS A 257 -1.26 -14.08 11.70
#